data_AF-A0A7C3XB30-F1
#
_entry.id   AF-A0A7C3XB30-F1
#
_cell.length_a   1.000
_cell.length_b   1.000
_cell.length_c   1.000
_cell.angle_alpha   90.00
_cell.angle_beta   90.00
_cell.angle_gamma   90.00
#
_symmetry.space_group_name_H-M   'P 1'
#
loop_
_entity.id
_entity.type
_entity.pdbx_description
1 polymer ?
#
loop_
_entity_poly.entity_id
_entity_poly.type
_entity_poly.pdbx_seq_one_letter_code
_entity_poly.pdbx_strand_id
1 'polypeptide(L)'
;MVWLLLLALVSISGGAWEIAVAFTTDLHASLPRFPALEEFLREADLILDGGDAWEDPRHFTDASAAWETMRWMAKTGYSAMVLGNHETYLGPRLLRRILEEAPFPVLATNLRADLPTQRWVLLERKGVRILLLGVFGDLAMVWPGWELRDPLEAILEALKDAPEHDLFVLLGHLETERAKKLAEALPVKPALFVLGHDHKMYEEPLWVQGVPIVQAGSFGKAVGSAVLSDRGLQSYRLVKVPQLAALPGPPPWLFAILILFLFGIRI
;
A
#
# COMPACT_ATOMS: atom_id res chain seq x y z
N MET A 1 -44.64 30.94 -38.31
CA MET A 1 -43.84 31.59 -37.26
C MET A 1 -43.66 30.56 -36.16
N VAL A 2 -42.43 30.01 -36.08
CA VAL A 2 -41.78 29.25 -34.99
C VAL A 2 -42.50 28.04 -34.37
N TRP A 3 -41.99 26.84 -34.69
CA TRP A 3 -42.09 25.64 -33.88
C TRP A 3 -41.14 25.76 -32.68
N LEU A 4 -41.65 25.67 -31.45
CA LEU A 4 -40.83 25.57 -30.24
C LEU A 4 -40.59 24.08 -29.93
N LEU A 5 -39.44 23.57 -30.36
CA LEU A 5 -38.86 22.33 -29.87
C LEU A 5 -38.31 22.60 -28.46
N LEU A 6 -39.02 22.11 -27.44
CA LEU A 6 -38.48 21.94 -26.10
C LEU A 6 -37.43 20.81 -26.16
N LEU A 7 -36.17 21.20 -26.30
CA LEU A 7 -35.04 20.34 -25.99
C LEU A 7 -35.06 20.10 -24.48
N ALA A 8 -35.52 18.91 -24.07
CA ALA A 8 -35.21 18.39 -22.76
C ALA A 8 -33.68 18.29 -22.66
N LEU A 9 -33.09 19.13 -21.82
CA LEU A 9 -31.74 18.92 -21.31
C LEU A 9 -31.78 17.64 -20.48
N VAL A 10 -31.57 16.50 -21.15
CA VAL A 10 -31.05 15.32 -20.48
C VAL A 10 -29.69 15.75 -19.95
N SER A 11 -29.63 16.01 -18.65
CA SER A 11 -28.37 15.98 -17.92
C SER A 11 -27.75 14.62 -18.21
N ILE A 12 -26.78 14.58 -19.10
CA ILE A 12 -25.81 13.51 -19.15
C ILE A 12 -25.09 13.65 -17.81
N SER A 13 -25.47 12.81 -16.84
CA SER A 13 -24.73 12.66 -15.60
C SER A 13 -23.25 12.50 -15.95
N GLY A 14 -22.40 13.23 -15.22
CA GLY A 14 -21.00 13.51 -15.54
C GLY A 14 -20.20 12.32 -16.08
N GLY A 15 -19.21 12.61 -16.92
CA GLY A 15 -18.30 11.61 -17.45
C GLY A 15 -17.79 10.70 -16.34
N ALA A 16 -17.81 9.38 -16.58
CA ALA A 16 -17.26 8.38 -15.67
C ALA A 16 -15.82 8.78 -15.33
N TRP A 17 -15.60 9.19 -14.08
CA TRP A 17 -14.26 9.48 -13.61
C TRP A 17 -13.45 8.19 -13.58
N GLU A 18 -12.13 8.31 -13.75
CA GLU A 18 -11.20 7.19 -13.63
C GLU A 18 -10.06 7.58 -12.69
N ILE A 19 -9.83 6.71 -11.71
CA ILE A 19 -8.73 6.80 -10.75
C ILE A 19 -7.77 5.64 -11.02
N ALA A 20 -6.55 5.96 -11.42
CA ALA A 20 -5.47 5.01 -11.52
C ALA A 20 -4.89 4.75 -10.13
N VAL A 21 -4.90 3.49 -9.72
CA VAL A 21 -4.31 3.02 -8.46
C VAL A 21 -3.11 2.15 -8.80
N ALA A 22 -1.95 2.45 -8.24
CA ALA A 22 -0.83 1.54 -8.18
C ALA A 22 -0.61 1.08 -6.75
N PHE A 23 -0.18 -0.15 -6.55
CA PHE A 23 0.06 -0.67 -5.22
C PHE A 23 1.20 -1.67 -5.15
N THR A 24 1.82 -1.71 -3.96
CA THR A 24 2.80 -2.72 -3.56
C THR A 24 2.34 -3.40 -2.28
N THR A 25 2.97 -4.53 -1.96
CA THR A 25 2.70 -5.31 -0.77
C THR A 25 4.00 -5.95 -0.30
N ASP A 26 4.18 -6.11 1.01
CA ASP A 26 5.25 -6.92 1.60
C ASP A 26 6.65 -6.53 1.08
N LEU A 27 6.96 -5.22 1.04
CA LEU A 27 8.23 -4.72 0.48
C LEU A 27 9.44 -5.20 1.28
N HIS A 28 9.29 -5.44 2.59
CA HIS A 28 10.30 -5.97 3.49
C HIS A 28 11.65 -5.24 3.40
N ALA A 29 11.60 -3.92 3.29
CA ALA A 29 12.74 -3.05 3.09
C ALA A 29 13.73 -3.54 2.00
N SER A 30 13.20 -4.07 0.89
CA SER A 30 13.97 -4.53 -0.27
C SER A 30 14.55 -3.39 -1.11
N LEU A 31 15.30 -2.48 -0.46
CA LEU A 31 15.82 -1.23 -1.02
C LEU A 31 16.45 -1.36 -2.41
N PRO A 32 17.26 -2.40 -2.73
CA PRO A 32 17.86 -2.52 -4.06
C PRO A 32 16.85 -2.67 -5.21
N ARG A 33 15.60 -3.04 -4.94
CA ARG A 33 14.54 -3.18 -5.95
C ARG A 33 13.73 -1.92 -6.17
N PHE A 34 13.70 -1.02 -5.19
CA PHE A 34 12.83 0.16 -5.19
C PHE A 34 12.98 1.06 -6.42
N PRO A 35 14.19 1.32 -6.96
CA PRO A 35 14.33 2.13 -8.17
C PRO A 35 13.55 1.59 -9.38
N ALA A 36 13.45 0.27 -9.52
CA ALA A 36 12.71 -0.35 -10.63
C ALA A 36 11.19 -0.30 -10.44
N LEU A 37 10.70 -0.01 -9.24
CA LEU A 37 9.27 0.17 -8.98
C LEU A 37 8.79 1.56 -9.40
N GLU A 38 9.67 2.58 -9.32
CA GLU A 38 9.30 3.98 -9.47
C GLU A 38 8.60 4.27 -10.80
N GLU A 39 9.03 3.64 -11.90
CA GLU A 39 8.42 3.83 -13.22
C GLU A 39 6.95 3.37 -13.28
N PHE A 40 6.60 2.32 -12.52
CA PHE A 40 5.24 1.76 -12.50
C PHE A 40 4.32 2.44 -11.48
N LEU A 41 4.90 3.15 -10.52
CA LEU A 41 4.14 3.84 -9.46
C LEU A 41 3.79 5.29 -9.82
N ARG A 42 4.71 6.01 -10.49
CA ARG A 42 4.62 7.48 -10.66
C ARG A 42 3.44 7.99 -11.50
N GLU A 43 2.83 7.14 -12.33
CA GLU A 43 1.70 7.53 -13.19
C GLU A 43 0.33 7.39 -12.50
N ALA A 44 0.29 6.82 -11.29
CA ALA A 44 -0.97 6.59 -10.58
C ALA A 44 -1.45 7.84 -9.83
N ASP A 45 -2.78 7.99 -9.74
CA ASP A 45 -3.42 9.01 -8.92
C ASP A 45 -3.35 8.68 -7.43
N LEU A 46 -3.33 7.38 -7.11
CA LEU A 46 -3.16 6.82 -5.78
C LEU A 46 -2.07 5.75 -5.81
N ILE A 47 -1.11 5.87 -4.90
CA ILE A 47 -0.09 4.85 -4.66
C ILE A 47 -0.33 4.29 -3.25
N LEU A 48 -0.60 2.99 -3.15
CA LEU A 48 -1.01 2.34 -1.90
C LEU A 48 -0.04 1.22 -1.51
N ASP A 49 0.09 0.95 -0.22
CA ASP A 49 0.86 -0.20 0.27
C ASP A 49 0.04 -1.11 1.18
N GLY A 50 0.18 -2.42 0.96
CA GLY A 50 -0.51 -3.48 1.69
C GLY A 50 0.13 -3.91 3.01
N GLY A 51 1.15 -3.21 3.52
CA GLY A 51 1.82 -3.53 4.79
C GLY A 51 3.08 -4.37 4.63
N ASP A 52 3.80 -4.57 5.74
CA ASP A 52 5.14 -5.19 5.81
C ASP A 52 6.14 -4.51 4.88
N ALA A 53 6.15 -3.18 4.91
CA ALA A 53 7.01 -2.40 4.06
C ALA A 53 8.40 -2.19 4.67
N TRP A 54 8.46 -1.89 5.96
CA TRP A 54 9.63 -1.26 6.58
C TRP A 54 10.61 -2.22 7.22
N GLU A 55 10.22 -3.48 7.41
CA GLU A 55 10.99 -4.43 8.22
C GLU A 55 10.84 -5.86 7.70
N ASP A 56 11.93 -6.62 7.78
CA ASP A 56 11.96 -8.08 7.77
C ASP A 56 13.18 -8.61 8.55
N PRO A 57 12.99 -9.18 9.75
CA PRO A 57 14.12 -9.58 10.57
C PRO A 57 14.81 -10.81 9.99
N ARG A 58 14.13 -11.57 9.11
CA ARG A 58 14.69 -12.74 8.41
C ARG A 58 15.71 -12.33 7.36
N HIS A 59 15.69 -11.07 6.93
CA HIS A 59 16.65 -10.49 5.98
C HIS A 59 17.56 -9.44 6.62
N PHE A 60 17.67 -9.46 7.96
CA PHE A 60 18.55 -8.59 8.75
C PHE A 60 18.33 -7.08 8.50
N THR A 61 17.09 -6.67 8.25
CA THR A 61 16.75 -5.25 8.19
C THR A 61 16.94 -4.62 9.57
N ASP A 62 17.44 -3.38 9.60
CA ASP A 62 17.61 -2.62 10.83
C ASP A 62 16.76 -1.34 10.81
N ALA A 63 16.92 -0.50 11.83
CA ALA A 63 16.23 0.78 11.90
C ALA A 63 16.56 1.69 10.69
N SER A 64 17.78 1.63 10.14
CA SER A 64 18.15 2.43 8.96
C SER A 64 17.32 2.01 7.76
N ALA A 65 17.18 0.70 7.53
CA ALA A 65 16.38 0.16 6.45
C ALA A 65 14.90 0.60 6.52
N ALA A 66 14.33 0.63 7.73
CA ALA A 66 12.97 1.13 7.96
C ALA A 66 12.83 2.63 7.61
N TRP A 67 13.77 3.46 8.09
CA TRP A 67 13.80 4.90 7.78
C TRP A 67 14.00 5.16 6.29
N GLU A 68 14.92 4.43 5.64
CA GLU A 68 15.19 4.55 4.21
C GLU A 68 13.97 4.14 3.38
N THR A 69 13.27 3.08 3.79
CA THR A 69 12.05 2.65 3.10
C THR A 69 10.94 3.68 3.24
N MET A 70 10.67 4.18 4.45
CA MET A 70 9.66 5.24 4.66
C MET A 70 10.01 6.49 3.82
N ARG A 71 11.27 6.93 3.81
CA ARG A 71 11.71 8.08 3.01
C ARG A 71 11.57 7.85 1.51
N TRP A 72 11.84 6.63 1.03
CA TRP A 72 11.62 6.28 -0.37
C TRP A 72 10.13 6.32 -0.71
N MET A 73 9.26 5.77 0.14
CA MET A 73 7.80 5.83 -0.05
C MET A 73 7.30 7.28 -0.07
N ALA A 74 7.79 8.11 0.85
CA ALA A 74 7.50 9.55 0.90
C ALA A 74 7.90 10.26 -0.41
N LYS A 75 9.13 10.03 -0.90
CA LYS A 75 9.62 10.60 -2.16
C LYS A 75 8.84 10.10 -3.38
N THR A 76 8.40 8.85 -3.36
CA THR A 76 7.65 8.21 -4.46
C THR A 76 6.19 8.68 -4.52
N GLY A 77 5.67 9.23 -3.42
CA GLY A 77 4.32 9.80 -3.36
C GLY A 77 3.26 8.81 -2.91
N TYR A 78 3.61 7.86 -2.02
CA TYR A 78 2.62 6.98 -1.39
C TYR A 78 1.51 7.80 -0.76
N SER A 79 0.28 7.45 -1.09
CA SER A 79 -0.94 8.11 -0.62
C SER A 79 -1.45 7.53 0.69
N ALA A 80 -1.24 6.23 0.91
CA ALA A 80 -1.50 5.55 2.19
C ALA A 80 -0.80 4.18 2.24
N MET A 81 -0.66 3.66 3.46
CA MET A 81 -0.21 2.30 3.75
C MET A 81 -1.09 1.71 4.85
N VAL A 82 -1.27 0.40 4.91
CA VAL A 82 -1.79 -0.30 6.11
C VAL A 82 -0.63 -0.86 6.93
N LEU A 83 -0.73 -0.87 8.26
CA LEU A 83 0.26 -1.57 9.08
C LEU A 83 0.26 -3.08 8.78
N GLY A 84 1.45 -3.64 8.60
CA GLY A 84 1.69 -5.07 8.62
C GLY A 84 2.26 -5.54 9.95
N ASN A 85 2.39 -6.85 10.10
CA ASN A 85 2.86 -7.44 11.35
C ASN A 85 4.37 -7.23 11.54
N HIS A 86 5.12 -7.06 10.47
CA HIS A 86 6.55 -6.79 10.54
C HIS A 86 6.88 -5.41 11.10
N GLU A 87 6.04 -4.39 10.85
CA GLU A 87 6.20 -3.08 11.49
C GLU A 87 6.21 -3.16 13.02
N THR A 88 5.57 -4.19 13.61
CA THR A 88 5.55 -4.39 15.07
C THR A 88 6.91 -4.79 15.66
N TYR A 89 7.81 -5.37 14.86
CA TYR A 89 9.16 -5.76 15.30
C TYR A 89 10.06 -4.56 15.60
N LEU A 90 9.78 -3.40 15.00
CA LEU A 90 10.46 -2.13 15.30
C LEU A 90 10.22 -1.68 16.76
N GLY A 91 9.15 -2.18 17.38
CA GLY A 91 8.72 -1.82 18.71
C GLY A 91 8.11 -0.42 18.82
N PRO A 92 7.38 -0.14 19.91
CA PRO A 92 6.46 0.99 19.99
C PRO A 92 7.17 2.34 19.87
N ARG A 93 8.40 2.46 20.40
CA ARG A 93 9.15 3.72 20.41
C ARG A 93 9.66 4.10 19.02
N LEU A 94 10.25 3.17 18.29
CA LEU A 94 10.78 3.44 16.95
C LEU A 94 9.63 3.54 15.94
N LEU A 95 8.67 2.62 16.01
CA LEU A 95 7.49 2.66 15.14
C LEU A 95 6.74 3.99 15.27
N ARG A 96 6.51 4.48 16.50
CA ARG A 96 5.91 5.81 16.71
C ARG A 96 6.67 6.91 15.97
N ARG A 97 8.00 6.97 16.13
CA ARG A 97 8.82 8.01 15.47
C ARG A 97 8.74 7.95 13.95
N ILE A 98 8.77 6.75 13.37
CA ILE A 98 8.65 6.59 11.91
C ILE A 98 7.25 7.04 11.45
N LEU A 99 6.20 6.67 12.18
CA LEU A 99 4.83 7.09 11.87
C LEU A 99 4.63 8.61 12.01
N GLU A 100 5.26 9.26 13.00
CA GLU A 100 5.21 10.73 13.19
C GLU A 100 5.88 11.48 12.03
N GLU A 101 6.91 10.89 11.42
CA GLU A 101 7.68 11.49 10.32
C GLU A 101 7.17 11.09 8.92
N ALA A 102 6.31 10.07 8.82
CA ALA A 102 5.73 9.65 7.57
C ALA A 102 4.77 10.76 7.05
N PRO A 103 5.00 11.32 5.84
CA PRO A 103 4.15 12.39 5.31
C PRO A 103 2.83 11.89 4.72
N PHE A 104 2.57 10.58 4.84
CA PHE A 104 1.39 9.91 4.36
C PHE A 104 0.71 9.14 5.50
N PRO A 105 -0.62 9.00 5.46
CA PRO A 105 -1.36 8.26 6.47
C PRO A 105 -0.97 6.77 6.47
N VAL A 106 -0.72 6.25 7.67
CA VAL A 106 -0.63 4.81 7.92
C VAL A 106 -1.88 4.35 8.67
N LEU A 107 -2.60 3.41 8.06
CA LEU A 107 -3.92 2.97 8.46
C LEU A 107 -3.83 1.75 9.36
N ALA A 108 -4.63 1.77 10.43
CA ALA A 108 -4.84 0.62 11.31
C ALA A 108 -6.23 0.73 11.97
N THR A 109 -7.28 0.54 11.18
CA THR A 109 -8.70 0.67 11.56
C THR A 109 -9.07 -0.15 12.79
N ASN A 110 -8.54 -1.38 12.89
CA ASN A 110 -8.84 -2.31 13.97
C ASN A 110 -7.75 -2.39 15.05
N LEU A 111 -6.75 -1.52 15.03
CA LEU A 111 -5.73 -1.45 16.08
C LEU A 111 -6.07 -0.33 17.07
N ARG A 112 -6.19 -0.70 18.34
CA ARG A 112 -6.17 0.26 19.45
C ARG A 112 -4.78 0.23 20.06
N ALA A 113 -4.01 1.28 19.81
CA ALA A 113 -2.67 1.46 20.35
C ALA A 113 -2.37 2.96 20.52
N ASP A 114 -1.42 3.29 21.39
CA ASP A 114 -0.85 4.64 21.45
C ASP A 114 0.17 4.81 20.31
N LEU A 115 -0.32 4.88 19.08
CA LEU A 115 0.42 5.11 17.86
C LEU A 115 -0.33 6.16 17.03
N PRO A 116 0.37 7.00 16.25
CA PRO A 116 -0.25 7.99 15.38
C PRO A 116 -0.75 7.37 14.07
N THR A 117 -1.39 6.20 14.14
CA THR A 117 -2.09 5.59 13.01
C THR A 117 -3.46 6.23 12.84
N GLN A 118 -4.03 6.09 11.63
CA GLN A 118 -5.36 6.59 11.34
C GLN A 118 -6.34 5.42 11.19
N ARG A 119 -7.57 5.59 11.69
CA ARG A 119 -8.64 4.61 11.49
C ARG A 119 -9.12 4.58 10.04
N TRP A 120 -9.11 5.74 9.39
CA TRP A 120 -9.46 5.94 8.00
C TRP A 120 -8.81 7.25 7.52
N VAL A 121 -8.72 7.43 6.22
CA VAL A 121 -8.39 8.72 5.60
C VAL A 121 -9.31 8.97 4.41
N LEU A 122 -9.69 10.22 4.20
CA LEU A 122 -10.41 10.67 3.01
C LEU A 122 -9.45 11.48 2.14
N LEU A 123 -9.21 11.01 0.91
CA LEU A 123 -8.37 11.69 -0.07
C LEU A 123 -9.24 12.18 -1.23
N GLU A 124 -8.85 13.30 -1.83
CA GLU A 124 -9.49 13.77 -3.06
C GLU A 124 -8.52 13.66 -4.24
N ARG A 125 -8.96 13.04 -5.33
CA ARG A 125 -8.21 12.93 -6.59
C ARG A 125 -9.16 13.15 -7.74
N LYS A 126 -8.81 14.06 -8.67
CA LYS A 126 -9.64 14.36 -9.85
C LYS A 126 -11.11 14.69 -9.50
N GLY A 127 -11.36 15.30 -8.33
CA GLY A 127 -12.70 15.63 -7.84
C GLY A 127 -13.48 14.45 -7.25
N VAL A 128 -12.85 13.28 -7.07
CA VAL A 128 -13.43 12.08 -6.45
C VAL A 128 -12.95 11.97 -5.02
N ARG A 129 -13.87 11.82 -4.06
CA ARG A 129 -13.58 11.58 -2.64
C ARG A 129 -13.40 10.08 -2.39
N ILE A 130 -12.21 9.69 -1.96
CA ILE A 130 -11.78 8.30 -1.85
C ILE A 130 -11.50 8.00 -0.37
N LEU A 131 -12.37 7.19 0.22
CA LEU A 131 -12.23 6.70 1.58
C LEU A 131 -11.33 5.47 1.61
N LEU A 132 -10.28 5.53 2.41
CA LEU A 132 -9.37 4.40 2.66
C LEU A 132 -9.49 3.96 4.12
N LEU A 133 -9.71 2.65 4.33
CA LEU A 133 -9.58 1.98 5.63
C LEU A 133 -8.45 0.94 5.54
N GLY A 134 -7.88 0.57 6.68
CA GLY A 134 -6.76 -0.38 6.76
C GLY A 134 -6.95 -1.43 7.84
N VAL A 135 -7.02 -2.69 7.47
CA VAL A 135 -7.20 -3.81 8.41
C VAL A 135 -5.87 -4.51 8.66
N PHE A 136 -5.53 -4.63 9.93
CA PHE A 136 -4.32 -5.27 10.39
C PHE A 136 -4.67 -6.65 10.99
N GLY A 137 -4.10 -7.72 10.44
CA GLY A 137 -4.52 -9.10 10.68
C GLY A 137 -3.96 -9.77 11.92
N ASP A 138 -2.71 -9.51 12.29
CA ASP A 138 -2.07 -10.21 13.40
C ASP A 138 -0.96 -9.37 14.06
N LEU A 139 -0.85 -9.46 15.38
CA LEU A 139 0.28 -8.92 16.13
C LEU A 139 1.37 -10.00 16.20
N ALA A 140 2.34 -9.95 15.29
CA ALA A 140 3.51 -10.82 15.39
C ALA A 140 4.27 -10.66 16.72
N MET A 141 4.16 -9.49 17.35
CA MET A 141 4.58 -9.25 18.72
C MET A 141 3.52 -8.47 19.49
N VAL A 142 3.18 -8.96 20.69
CA VAL A 142 2.21 -8.31 21.58
C VAL A 142 2.91 -7.25 22.42
N TRP A 143 2.51 -6.00 22.24
CA TRP A 143 2.98 -4.87 23.03
C TRP A 143 1.94 -4.45 24.08
N PRO A 144 2.35 -4.10 25.32
CA PRO A 144 1.41 -3.64 26.34
C PRO A 144 0.56 -2.45 25.85
N GLY A 145 -0.76 -2.55 26.03
CA GLY A 145 -1.72 -1.51 25.63
C GLY A 145 -2.10 -1.54 24.15
N TRP A 146 -1.61 -2.51 23.38
CA TRP A 146 -2.07 -2.75 22.01
C TRP A 146 -3.16 -3.81 22.02
N GLU A 147 -4.26 -3.54 21.32
CA GLU A 147 -5.42 -4.41 21.21
C GLU A 147 -5.87 -4.46 19.74
N LEU A 148 -5.94 -5.67 19.19
CA LEU A 148 -6.58 -5.90 17.89
C LEU A 148 -8.06 -6.19 18.10
N ARG A 149 -8.90 -5.32 17.55
CA ARG A 149 -10.34 -5.48 17.50
C ARG A 149 -10.75 -6.38 16.35
N ASP A 150 -11.98 -6.91 16.42
CA ASP A 150 -12.58 -7.60 15.28
C ASP A 150 -12.59 -6.67 14.04
N PRO A 151 -12.01 -7.12 12.91
CA PRO A 151 -11.93 -6.30 11.71
C PRO A 151 -13.29 -5.84 11.17
N LEU A 152 -14.31 -6.70 11.20
CA LEU A 152 -15.62 -6.37 10.65
C LEU A 152 -16.28 -5.28 11.50
N GLU A 153 -16.29 -5.45 12.83
CA GLU A 153 -16.83 -4.44 13.75
C GLU A 153 -16.10 -3.10 13.61
N ALA A 154 -14.77 -3.12 13.54
CA ALA A 154 -13.96 -1.91 13.43
C ALA A 154 -14.21 -1.16 12.11
N ILE A 155 -14.36 -1.87 10.99
CA ILE A 155 -14.72 -1.28 9.69
C ILE A 155 -16.12 -0.69 9.75
N LEU A 156 -17.10 -1.42 10.27
CA LEU A 156 -18.49 -0.95 10.37
C LEU A 156 -18.60 0.30 11.24
N GLU A 157 -17.83 0.39 12.33
CA GLU A 157 -17.75 1.60 13.14
C GLU A 157 -17.10 2.75 12.37
N ALA A 158 -15.96 2.50 11.71
CA ALA A 158 -15.27 3.51 10.91
C ALA A 158 -16.14 4.04 9.75
N LEU A 159 -16.91 3.18 9.07
CA LEU A 159 -17.81 3.58 7.99
C LEU A 159 -18.99 4.44 8.47
N LYS A 160 -19.42 4.29 9.73
CA LYS A 160 -20.46 5.16 10.32
C LYS A 160 -19.95 6.58 10.56
N ASP A 161 -18.69 6.69 10.96
CA ASP A 161 -18.05 7.97 11.29
C ASP A 161 -17.38 8.64 10.08
N ALA A 162 -17.19 7.89 8.99
CA ALA A 162 -16.52 8.38 7.79
C ALA A 162 -17.35 9.47 7.10
N PRO A 163 -16.72 10.53 6.56
CA PRO A 163 -17.42 11.51 5.76
C PRO A 163 -18.00 10.89 4.48
N GLU A 164 -18.90 11.63 3.85
CA GLU A 164 -19.44 11.25 2.55
C GLU A 164 -18.31 11.12 1.51
N HIS A 165 -18.34 10.03 0.76
CA HIS A 165 -17.30 9.62 -0.17
C HIS A 165 -17.93 8.96 -1.40
N ASP A 166 -17.19 8.97 -2.50
CA ASP A 166 -17.64 8.44 -3.79
C ASP A 166 -17.05 7.05 -4.05
N LEU A 167 -15.89 6.76 -3.46
CA LEU A 167 -15.16 5.50 -3.61
C LEU A 167 -14.66 5.00 -2.25
N PHE A 168 -14.86 3.71 -1.97
CA PHE A 168 -14.31 3.04 -0.79
C PHE A 168 -13.28 1.99 -1.23
N VAL A 169 -12.04 2.12 -0.75
CA VAL A 169 -10.96 1.15 -0.94
C VAL A 169 -10.52 0.62 0.42
N LEU A 170 -10.32 -0.68 0.50
CA LEU A 170 -9.83 -1.34 1.71
C LEU A 170 -8.39 -1.77 1.50
N LEU A 171 -7.52 -1.44 2.45
CA LEU A 171 -6.19 -2.01 2.58
C LEU A 171 -6.24 -3.08 3.66
N GLY A 172 -5.51 -4.17 3.49
CA GLY A 172 -5.46 -5.23 4.49
C GLY A 172 -4.12 -5.93 4.52
N HIS A 173 -3.67 -6.27 5.72
CA HIS A 173 -2.50 -7.12 5.95
C HIS A 173 -2.92 -8.34 6.76
N LEU A 174 -3.48 -9.34 6.08
CA LEU A 174 -4.07 -10.54 6.68
C LEU A 174 -4.11 -11.68 5.66
N GLU A 175 -4.28 -12.92 6.13
CA GLU A 175 -4.37 -14.09 5.26
C GLU A 175 -5.54 -13.99 4.28
N THR A 176 -5.35 -14.50 3.07
CA THR A 176 -6.36 -14.55 1.98
C THR A 176 -7.70 -15.10 2.47
N GLU A 177 -7.69 -16.20 3.23
CA GLU A 177 -8.92 -16.84 3.68
C GLU A 177 -9.69 -15.99 4.69
N ARG A 178 -8.99 -15.16 5.49
CA ARG A 178 -9.64 -14.19 6.37
C ARG A 178 -10.13 -12.99 5.59
N ALA A 179 -9.37 -12.52 4.60
CA ALA A 179 -9.79 -11.45 3.69
C ALA A 179 -11.06 -11.83 2.92
N LYS A 180 -11.17 -13.06 2.42
CA LYS A 180 -12.38 -13.59 1.78
C LYS A 180 -13.59 -13.54 2.71
N LYS A 181 -13.47 -14.10 3.92
CA LYS A 181 -14.56 -14.08 4.92
C LYS A 181 -14.98 -12.65 5.28
N LEU A 182 -14.02 -11.74 5.42
CA LEU A 182 -14.29 -10.33 5.69
C LEU A 182 -15.04 -9.68 4.52
N ALA A 183 -14.58 -9.89 3.28
CA ALA A 183 -15.24 -9.38 2.08
C ALA A 183 -16.67 -9.93 1.91
N GLU A 184 -16.91 -11.20 2.26
CA GLU A 184 -18.26 -11.80 2.28
C GLU A 184 -19.15 -11.11 3.32
N ALA A 185 -18.65 -10.91 4.53
CA ALA A 185 -19.43 -10.37 5.65
C ALA A 185 -19.70 -8.86 5.56
N LEU A 186 -18.87 -8.10 4.83
CA LEU A 186 -19.05 -6.66 4.69
C LEU A 186 -20.36 -6.33 3.96
N PRO A 187 -21.25 -5.49 4.54
CA PRO A 187 -22.47 -5.05 3.88
C PRO A 187 -22.20 -4.00 2.80
N VAL A 188 -21.19 -3.15 3.01
CA VAL A 188 -20.70 -2.17 2.04
C VAL A 188 -19.45 -2.75 1.39
N LYS A 189 -19.53 -3.04 0.09
CA LYS A 189 -18.43 -3.69 -0.64
C LYS A 189 -17.38 -2.63 -1.04
N PRO A 190 -16.10 -2.79 -0.68
CA PRO A 190 -15.06 -1.93 -1.22
C PRO A 190 -14.92 -2.17 -2.72
N ALA A 191 -14.66 -1.10 -3.47
CA ALA A 191 -14.42 -1.17 -4.91
C ALA A 191 -13.09 -1.86 -5.25
N LEU A 192 -12.15 -1.86 -4.30
CA LEU A 192 -10.88 -2.57 -4.36
C LEU A 192 -10.44 -2.96 -2.96
N PHE A 193 -9.95 -4.19 -2.81
CA PHE A 193 -9.31 -4.66 -1.58
C PHE A 193 -7.85 -5.04 -1.86
N VAL A 194 -6.91 -4.16 -1.51
CA VAL A 194 -5.47 -4.42 -1.61
C VAL A 194 -5.02 -5.20 -0.38
N LEU A 195 -4.48 -6.39 -0.59
CA LEU A 195 -4.14 -7.37 0.44
C LEU A 195 -2.64 -7.64 0.47
N GLY A 196 -2.00 -7.67 1.64
CA GLY A 196 -0.62 -8.15 1.88
C GLY A 196 -0.59 -9.50 2.62
N HIS A 197 0.51 -9.81 3.31
CA HIS A 197 0.74 -10.95 4.23
C HIS A 197 1.10 -12.28 3.56
N ASP A 198 0.25 -12.81 2.68
CA ASP A 198 0.47 -14.16 2.12
C ASP A 198 1.55 -14.23 1.03
N HIS A 199 2.15 -13.10 0.65
CA HIS A 199 3.10 -12.93 -0.46
C HIS A 199 2.60 -13.45 -1.82
N LYS A 200 1.28 -13.56 -2.03
CA LYS A 200 0.73 -14.09 -3.28
C LYS A 200 0.79 -13.04 -4.39
N MET A 201 0.95 -13.51 -5.62
CA MET A 201 0.86 -12.67 -6.80
C MET A 201 -0.45 -13.00 -7.52
N TYR A 202 -1.41 -12.11 -7.44
CA TYR A 202 -2.67 -12.25 -8.16
C TYR A 202 -2.53 -11.63 -9.54
N GLU A 203 -2.30 -12.46 -10.57
CA GLU A 203 -2.28 -12.01 -11.97
C GLU A 203 -3.67 -11.53 -12.42
N GLU A 204 -4.72 -12.08 -11.82
CA GLU A 204 -6.11 -11.64 -11.93
C GLU A 204 -6.69 -11.42 -10.54
N PRO A 205 -7.62 -10.46 -10.33
CA PRO A 205 -8.23 -10.25 -9.03
C PRO A 205 -8.96 -11.49 -8.53
N LEU A 206 -8.82 -11.78 -7.24
CA LEU A 206 -9.65 -12.77 -6.56
C LEU A 206 -11.00 -12.13 -6.22
N TRP A 207 -12.06 -12.56 -6.91
CA TRP A 207 -13.41 -12.00 -6.71
C TRP A 207 -14.17 -12.71 -5.59
N VAL A 208 -14.72 -11.92 -4.67
CA VAL A 208 -15.55 -12.39 -3.57
C VAL A 208 -16.80 -11.52 -3.46
N GLN A 209 -17.95 -12.05 -3.87
CA GLN A 209 -19.23 -11.33 -3.84
C GLN A 209 -19.15 -9.89 -4.42
N GLY A 210 -18.47 -9.72 -5.55
CA GLY A 210 -18.28 -8.43 -6.21
C GLY A 210 -17.13 -7.57 -5.67
N VAL A 211 -16.38 -8.03 -4.66
CA VAL A 211 -15.16 -7.38 -4.19
C VAL A 211 -13.95 -7.97 -4.91
N PRO A 212 -13.16 -7.16 -5.64
CA PRO A 212 -11.88 -7.60 -6.18
C PRO A 212 -10.78 -7.49 -5.11
N ILE A 213 -10.22 -8.64 -4.74
CA ILE A 213 -9.07 -8.74 -3.84
C ILE A 213 -7.80 -8.90 -4.67
N VAL A 214 -6.78 -8.09 -4.39
CA VAL A 214 -5.54 -8.01 -5.18
C VAL A 214 -4.30 -8.03 -4.28
N GLN A 215 -3.18 -8.58 -4.75
CA GLN A 215 -1.91 -8.65 -4.02
C GLN A 215 -0.73 -8.65 -4.99
N ALA A 216 0.36 -7.95 -4.63
CA ALA A 216 1.51 -7.70 -5.49
C ALA A 216 2.75 -8.55 -5.14
N GLY A 217 2.56 -9.69 -4.48
CA GLY A 217 3.64 -10.54 -4.03
C GLY A 217 4.41 -9.91 -2.86
N SER A 218 5.73 -10.01 -2.90
CA SER A 218 6.61 -9.49 -1.86
C SER A 218 7.99 -9.11 -2.41
N PHE A 219 8.76 -8.40 -1.58
CA PHE A 219 10.12 -7.94 -1.85
C PHE A 219 10.21 -7.10 -3.12
N GLY A 220 9.20 -6.29 -3.45
CA GLY A 220 9.20 -5.45 -4.65
C GLY A 220 9.37 -6.23 -5.96
N LYS A 221 8.87 -7.46 -6.03
CA LYS A 221 8.92 -8.29 -7.26
C LYS A 221 7.82 -7.96 -8.26
N ALA A 222 6.79 -7.23 -7.85
CA ALA A 222 5.73 -6.78 -8.72
C ALA A 222 5.10 -5.48 -8.22
N VAL A 223 4.42 -4.79 -9.13
CA VAL A 223 3.54 -3.65 -8.85
C VAL A 223 2.16 -4.00 -9.40
N GLY A 224 1.13 -3.88 -8.57
CA GLY A 224 -0.25 -3.96 -9.04
C GLY A 224 -0.72 -2.63 -9.58
N SER A 225 -1.52 -2.66 -10.64
CA SER A 225 -2.10 -1.47 -11.27
C SER A 225 -3.56 -1.73 -11.58
N ALA A 226 -4.42 -0.83 -11.14
CA ALA A 226 -5.86 -0.91 -11.29
C ALA A 226 -6.42 0.44 -11.74
N VAL A 227 -7.52 0.41 -12.51
CA VAL A 227 -8.29 1.61 -12.84
C VAL A 227 -9.69 1.45 -12.27
N LEU A 228 -10.10 2.39 -11.42
CA LEU A 228 -11.40 2.41 -10.75
C LEU A 228 -12.28 3.52 -11.33
N SER A 229 -13.57 3.25 -11.46
CA SER A 229 -14.60 4.24 -11.80
C SER A 229 -15.84 4.10 -10.90
N ASP A 230 -16.87 4.88 -11.18
CA ASP A 230 -18.21 4.77 -10.59
C ASP A 230 -18.86 3.39 -10.80
N ARG A 231 -18.32 2.58 -11.72
CA ARG A 231 -18.76 1.20 -12.00
C ARG A 231 -17.86 0.13 -11.38
N GLY A 232 -16.94 0.52 -10.49
CA GLY A 232 -15.98 -0.38 -9.85
C GLY A 232 -14.69 -0.56 -10.64
N LEU A 233 -14.07 -1.74 -10.54
CA LEU A 233 -12.80 -2.05 -11.21
C LEU A 233 -12.98 -2.19 -12.73
N GLN A 234 -12.36 -1.30 -13.50
CA GLN A 234 -12.43 -1.27 -14.96
C GLN A 234 -11.31 -2.07 -15.62
N SER A 235 -10.10 -2.00 -15.05
CA SER A 235 -8.97 -2.79 -15.52
C SER A 235 -8.01 -3.09 -14.36
N TYR A 236 -7.31 -4.21 -14.51
CA TYR A 236 -6.28 -4.64 -13.56
C TYR A 236 -5.13 -5.28 -14.32
N ARG A 237 -3.91 -5.06 -13.82
CA ARG A 237 -2.72 -5.78 -14.25
C ARG A 237 -1.76 -5.92 -13.08
N LEU A 238 -1.08 -7.06 -13.02
CA LEU A 238 0.08 -7.25 -12.16
C LEU A 238 1.35 -7.19 -13.00
N VAL A 239 2.19 -6.18 -12.76
CA VAL A 239 3.44 -5.99 -13.48
C VAL A 239 4.57 -6.60 -12.68
N LYS A 240 5.12 -7.72 -13.14
CA LYS A 240 6.32 -8.33 -12.54
C LYS A 240 7.54 -7.46 -12.87
N VAL A 241 8.26 -7.04 -11.85
CA VAL A 241 9.42 -6.16 -11.99
C VAL A 241 10.68 -7.02 -12.02
N PRO A 242 11.44 -6.99 -13.14
CA PRO A 242 12.67 -7.75 -13.23
C PRO A 242 13.70 -7.23 -12.22
N GLN A 243 14.49 -8.14 -11.66
CA GLN A 243 15.62 -7.72 -10.84
C GLN A 243 16.64 -7.03 -11.75
N LEU A 244 16.94 -5.75 -11.48
CA LEU A 244 18.04 -5.06 -12.14
C LEU A 244 19.31 -5.92 -11.95
N ALA A 245 19.97 -6.22 -13.06
CA ALA A 245 21.26 -6.91 -13.01
C ALA A 245 22.19 -6.10 -12.10
N ALA A 246 22.75 -6.76 -11.07
CA ALA A 246 23.77 -6.12 -10.27
C ALA A 246 24.89 -5.68 -11.24
N LEU A 247 25.23 -4.39 -11.24
CA LEU A 247 26.45 -3.97 -11.89
C LEU A 247 27.58 -4.81 -11.27
N PRO A 248 28.46 -5.41 -12.08
CA PRO A 248 29.59 -6.15 -11.52
C PRO A 248 30.29 -5.23 -10.52
N GLY A 249 30.50 -5.74 -9.31
CA GLY A 249 31.23 -4.99 -8.29
C GLY A 249 32.58 -4.52 -8.86
N PRO A 250 33.15 -3.44 -8.31
CA PRO A 250 34.45 -2.98 -8.76
C PRO A 250 35.41 -4.17 -8.72
N PRO A 251 36.14 -4.45 -9.82
CA PRO A 251 36.97 -5.64 -9.90
C PRO A 251 37.96 -5.69 -8.72
N PRO A 252 38.34 -6.89 -8.24
CA PRO A 252 39.13 -7.05 -7.02
C PRO A 252 40.43 -6.24 -6.97
N TRP A 253 41.00 -5.92 -8.14
CA TRP A 253 42.19 -5.08 -8.25
C TRP A 253 41.96 -3.62 -7.82
N LEU A 254 40.73 -3.07 -7.88
CA LEU A 254 40.43 -1.75 -7.32
C LEU A 254 40.59 -1.72 -5.80
N PHE A 255 40.18 -2.79 -5.12
CA PHE A 255 40.44 -2.96 -3.68
C PHE A 255 41.94 -3.14 -3.40
N ALA A 256 42.66 -3.88 -4.27
CA ALA A 256 44.11 -4.01 -4.15
C ALA A 256 44.84 -2.67 -4.30
N ILE A 257 44.43 -1.81 -5.25
CA ILE A 257 44.98 -0.45 -5.39
C ILE A 257 44.68 0.39 -4.14
N LEU A 258 43.46 0.33 -3.61
CA LEU A 258 43.09 1.07 -2.39
C LEU A 258 43.94 0.64 -1.18
N ILE A 259 44.18 -0.67 -1.04
CA ILE A 259 45.03 -1.25 0.00
C ILE A 259 46.49 -0.82 -0.20
N LEU A 260 47.04 -0.92 -1.41
CA LEU A 260 48.42 -0.50 -1.72
C LEU A 260 48.63 1.01 -1.45
N PHE A 261 47.62 1.84 -1.74
CA PHE A 261 47.65 3.27 -1.45
C PHE A 261 47.62 3.55 0.07
N LEU A 262 46.82 2.80 0.83
CA LEU A 262 46.76 2.89 2.30
C LEU A 262 48.06 2.42 2.98
N PHE A 263 48.79 1.50 2.36
CA PHE A 263 50.11 1.03 2.84
C PHE A 263 51.30 1.78 2.23
N GLY A 264 51.07 2.85 1.47
CA GLY A 264 52.13 3.70 0.92
C GLY A 264 53.01 3.01 -0.14
N ILE A 265 52.55 1.90 -0.71
CA ILE A 265 53.27 1.16 -1.75
C ILE A 265 52.99 1.87 -3.08
N ARG A 266 53.99 2.59 -3.59
CA ARG A 266 53.93 3.18 -4.94
C ARG A 266 54.08 2.06 -5.96
N ILE A 267 53.09 1.94 -6.85
CA ILE A 267 53.13 1.10 -8.05
C ILE A 267 53.86 1.85 -9.15
#